data_AF-A0A7G3ZXR9-F1
#
_entry.id   AF-A0A7G3ZXR9-F1
#
_cell.length_a   1.000
_cell.length_b   1.000
_cell.length_c   1.000
_cell.angle_alpha   90.00
_cell.angle_beta   90.00
_cell.angle_gamma   90.00
#
_symmetry.space_group_name_H-M   'P 1'
#
loop_
_entity.id
_entity.type
_entity.pdbx_description
1 polymer ?
#
loop_
_entity_poly.entity_id
_entity_poly.type
_entity_poly.pdbx_seq_one_letter_code
_entity_poly.pdbx_strand_id
1 'polypeptide(L)'
;MFKKAQHGVVILGLLLPLATQALSCRGVSEGGTSLAKCDATFINPPIFGDLCQNATLTGIYTLRNDTPRALKINYIRIQDNDPLPAAATAIIPTPTNGCVIGSFLAPGATCNISLQLLPLAAGTFNRVLQVGIDTRQVQIDAPAITSLVSLCSTPSPLPPPDFIPPVPVPPVPGFPPTVPGAPPQPLFSTSILGASTVTNTGPTLVNGNLDLTPGSSVTGFPPGVVINGAININNAHATGTKIQASAYFTELNGLACNFSFGPGDTVITQTMLNTNGPGVYCFASSAQIASNLNIAGLLGQSYTFKIGSTLTTGVGTIVTTSGGILNDNISWAVGSSAVLGVGSTFHGIIDALASITLNNGAILNGRAWALNGAVTLDSNQVNPTGP
;
A
#
# COMPACT_ATOMS: atom_id res chain seq x y z
N MET A 1 78.04 23.78 15.02
CA MET A 1 78.38 22.44 15.56
C MET A 1 77.74 22.32 16.93
N PHE A 2 77.21 21.12 17.23
CA PHE A 2 76.34 20.74 18.36
C PHE A 2 74.83 20.86 18.15
N LYS A 3 74.33 19.77 17.57
CA LYS A 3 72.97 19.23 17.58
C LYS A 3 72.42 19.09 19.00
N LYS A 4 71.15 19.46 19.21
CA LYS A 4 70.08 18.52 19.59
C LYS A 4 68.72 19.21 19.45
N ALA A 5 67.80 18.49 18.83
CA ALA A 5 66.50 18.95 18.35
C ALA A 5 65.60 19.50 19.48
N GLN A 6 65.10 20.72 19.30
CA GLN A 6 63.73 21.05 19.70
C GLN A 6 62.82 20.58 18.56
N HIS A 7 61.63 20.08 18.88
CA HIS A 7 60.32 20.56 18.39
C HIS A 7 59.24 19.77 19.16
N GLY A 8 58.19 20.50 19.50
CA GLY A 8 57.30 20.23 20.63
C GLY A 8 56.62 18.87 20.62
N VAL A 9 56.40 18.37 21.83
CA VAL A 9 55.42 17.32 22.08
C VAL A 9 54.05 17.90 21.77
N VAL A 10 53.60 17.65 20.55
CA VAL A 10 52.20 17.76 20.13
C VAL A 10 51.45 16.65 20.88
N ILE A 11 50.90 16.97 22.06
CA ILE A 11 49.78 16.19 22.60
C ILE A 11 48.60 16.56 21.74
N LEU A 12 48.48 15.82 20.64
CA LEU A 12 47.44 15.93 19.65
C LEU A 12 46.09 15.77 20.36
N GLY A 13 45.27 16.81 20.25
CA GLY A 13 43.89 16.79 20.69
C GLY A 13 43.16 15.60 20.09
N LEU A 14 42.73 14.70 20.95
CA LEU A 14 41.53 13.92 20.74
C LEU A 14 40.59 14.29 21.90
N LEU A 15 40.04 15.50 21.78
CA LEU A 15 38.61 15.68 22.00
C LEU A 15 37.94 14.63 21.10
N LEU A 16 37.74 13.42 21.63
CA LEU A 16 36.66 12.60 21.12
C LEU A 16 35.44 13.53 21.21
N PRO A 17 34.68 13.75 20.11
CA PRO A 17 33.30 14.09 20.33
C PRO A 17 32.80 12.94 21.21
N LEU A 18 32.30 13.27 22.41
CA LEU A 18 31.20 12.50 22.90
C LEU A 18 30.18 12.56 21.76
N ALA A 19 30.24 11.58 20.87
CA ALA A 19 29.05 11.05 20.28
C ALA A 19 28.22 10.72 21.50
N THR A 20 27.34 11.65 21.86
CA THR A 20 26.07 11.34 22.45
C THR A 20 25.42 10.37 21.47
N GLN A 21 25.87 9.12 21.54
CA GLN A 21 25.13 7.97 21.09
C GLN A 21 23.87 8.08 21.93
N ALA A 22 22.78 8.54 21.32
CA ALA A 22 21.47 8.43 21.94
C ALA A 22 21.33 6.94 22.27
N LEU A 23 21.39 6.60 23.56
CA LEU A 23 21.13 5.25 24.00
C LEU A 23 19.76 4.87 23.43
N SER A 24 19.72 3.79 22.63
CA SER A 24 18.49 3.00 22.52
C SER A 24 17.99 2.76 23.94
N CYS A 25 16.76 3.14 24.30
CA CYS A 25 16.19 2.94 25.63
C CYS A 25 16.44 1.46 26.04
N ARG A 26 17.51 1.15 26.82
CA ARG A 26 18.00 -0.22 27.07
C ARG A 26 17.40 -0.74 28.36
N GLY A 27 16.77 -1.90 28.33
CA GLY A 27 16.44 -2.65 29.55
C GLY A 27 16.01 -4.08 29.27
N VAL A 28 16.80 -5.05 29.72
CA VAL A 28 16.31 -6.36 30.17
C VAL A 28 17.02 -6.67 31.48
N SER A 29 16.29 -7.18 32.48
CA SER A 29 16.85 -8.16 33.41
C SER A 29 15.75 -9.05 34.00
N GLU A 30 16.15 -10.25 34.41
CA GLU A 30 15.43 -11.05 35.42
C GLU A 30 15.05 -10.15 36.61
N GLY A 31 13.77 -10.14 37.02
CA GLY A 31 13.34 -9.49 38.27
C GLY A 31 12.21 -8.46 38.21
N GLY A 32 11.64 -8.12 37.04
CA GLY A 32 10.27 -7.59 36.96
C GLY A 32 9.95 -6.22 37.61
N THR A 33 10.80 -5.20 37.52
CA THR A 33 10.37 -3.80 37.80
C THR A 33 10.85 -2.80 36.73
N SER A 34 9.93 -1.91 36.34
CA SER A 34 9.90 -1.07 35.13
C SER A 34 10.98 0.03 35.05
N LEU A 35 11.68 0.14 33.91
CA LEU A 35 12.54 1.28 33.54
C LEU A 35 11.78 2.34 32.71
N ALA A 36 12.31 3.55 32.68
CA ALA A 36 11.70 4.81 32.23
C ALA A 36 11.04 4.80 30.82
N LYS A 37 9.84 5.39 30.74
CA LYS A 37 9.09 5.62 29.49
C LYS A 37 9.81 6.69 28.64
N CYS A 38 10.12 6.40 27.38
CA CYS A 38 10.68 7.39 26.44
C CYS A 38 9.65 8.53 26.22
N ASP A 39 10.10 9.76 25.93
CA ASP A 39 9.22 10.93 25.84
C ASP A 39 8.44 10.94 24.51
N ALA A 40 9.02 10.40 23.43
CA ALA A 40 8.32 10.06 22.21
C ALA A 40 8.90 8.81 21.54
N THR A 41 8.06 8.11 20.79
CA THR A 41 8.37 6.81 20.20
C THR A 41 7.88 6.73 18.76
N PHE A 42 8.67 6.12 17.88
CA PHE A 42 8.18 5.67 16.58
C PHE A 42 7.36 4.40 16.75
N ILE A 43 6.08 4.46 16.39
CA ILE A 43 5.20 3.29 16.38
C ILE A 43 5.05 2.79 14.95
N ASN A 44 5.06 1.46 14.79
CA ASN A 44 4.92 0.79 13.49
C ASN A 44 5.86 1.35 12.40
N PRO A 45 7.18 1.36 12.61
CA PRO A 45 8.12 1.82 11.58
C PRO A 45 7.97 0.96 10.32
N PRO A 46 8.01 1.57 9.12
CA PRO A 46 7.90 0.85 7.87
C PRO A 46 9.13 -0.05 7.67
N ILE A 47 8.93 -1.23 7.10
CA ILE A 47 10.02 -2.11 6.69
C ILE A 47 10.29 -1.87 5.22
N PHE A 48 11.50 -1.45 4.88
CA PHE A 48 11.95 -1.34 3.50
C PHE A 48 12.62 -2.65 3.09
N GLY A 49 12.20 -3.22 1.96
CA GLY A 49 12.81 -4.42 1.38
C GLY A 49 14.11 -4.12 0.64
N ASP A 50 14.48 -5.00 -0.29
CA ASP A 50 15.63 -4.80 -1.16
C ASP A 50 15.47 -3.51 -1.97
N LEU A 51 16.52 -2.68 -1.95
CA LEU A 51 16.51 -1.42 -2.68
C LEU A 51 17.07 -1.63 -4.09
N CYS A 52 16.41 -1.01 -5.03
CA CYS A 52 16.60 -1.25 -6.44
C CYS A 52 16.99 0.07 -7.10
N GLN A 53 18.08 0.09 -7.87
CA GLN A 53 18.52 1.33 -8.53
C GLN A 53 17.42 1.88 -9.44
N ASN A 54 17.10 3.17 -9.30
CA ASN A 54 16.02 3.89 -9.99
C ASN A 54 14.59 3.43 -9.63
N ALA A 55 14.41 2.53 -8.67
CA ALA A 55 13.09 2.22 -8.13
C ALA A 55 12.73 3.19 -7.01
N THR A 56 11.45 3.55 -6.94
CA THR A 56 10.91 4.37 -5.86
C THR A 56 10.22 3.48 -4.83
N LEU A 57 10.52 3.70 -3.55
CA LEU A 57 9.79 3.11 -2.43
C LEU A 57 9.34 4.21 -1.49
N THR A 58 8.20 4.02 -0.82
CA THR A 58 7.69 4.98 0.16
C THR A 58 7.31 4.28 1.45
N GLY A 59 7.58 4.92 2.59
CA GLY A 59 7.19 4.43 3.91
C GLY A 59 6.67 5.58 4.77
N ILE A 60 5.81 5.24 5.73
CA ILE A 60 5.26 6.22 6.68
C ILE A 60 5.74 5.86 8.08
N TYR A 61 6.46 6.78 8.71
CA TYR A 61 6.82 6.69 10.12
C TYR A 61 5.77 7.41 10.95
N THR A 62 5.24 6.74 11.98
CA THR A 62 4.30 7.36 12.92
C THR A 62 5.04 7.73 14.21
N LEU A 63 5.10 9.01 14.53
CA LEU A 63 5.65 9.51 15.79
C LEU A 63 4.53 9.67 16.81
N ARG A 64 4.72 9.13 18.03
CA ARG A 64 3.80 9.30 19.16
C ARG A 64 4.44 10.15 20.25
N ASN A 65 3.70 11.10 20.80
CA ASN A 65 4.07 11.76 22.04
C ASN A 65 3.64 10.91 23.25
N ASP A 66 4.61 10.41 24.02
CA ASP A 66 4.37 9.56 25.19
C ASP A 66 4.38 10.32 26.52
N THR A 67 4.68 11.62 26.46
CA THR A 67 4.66 12.52 27.63
C THR A 67 3.25 12.98 27.99
N PRO A 68 3.02 13.40 29.25
CA PRO A 68 1.75 14.01 29.67
C PRO A 68 1.61 15.48 29.24
N ARG A 69 2.55 16.04 28.46
CA ARG A 69 2.56 17.44 28.00
C ARG A 69 2.67 17.50 26.49
N ALA A 70 2.35 18.65 25.89
CA ALA A 70 2.60 18.84 24.47
C ALA A 70 4.11 18.89 24.22
N LEU A 71 4.53 18.31 23.09
CA LEU A 71 5.92 18.20 22.67
C LEU A 71 6.10 18.92 21.34
N LYS A 72 7.09 19.81 21.24
CA LYS A 72 7.35 20.57 20.03
C LYS A 72 8.29 19.81 19.10
N ILE A 73 7.96 19.79 17.81
CA ILE A 73 8.82 19.24 16.77
C ILE A 73 9.76 20.36 16.28
N ASN A 74 11.04 20.27 16.57
CA ASN A 74 12.03 21.29 16.21
C ASN A 74 12.61 21.08 14.82
N TYR A 75 12.85 19.83 14.43
CA TYR A 75 13.29 19.48 13.08
C TYR A 75 12.91 18.04 12.75
N ILE A 76 12.80 17.76 11.45
CA ILE A 76 12.73 16.42 10.89
C ILE A 76 13.77 16.39 9.78
N ARG A 77 14.69 15.43 9.81
CA ARG A 77 15.74 15.30 8.80
C ARG A 77 16.10 13.84 8.55
N ILE A 78 16.79 13.61 7.45
CA ILE A 78 17.41 12.33 7.15
C ILE A 78 18.90 12.48 7.45
N GLN A 79 19.44 11.58 8.26
CA GLN A 79 20.87 11.44 8.42
C GLN A 79 21.37 10.40 7.42
N ASP A 80 22.20 10.86 6.49
CA ASP A 80 22.88 10.02 5.51
C ASP A 80 24.14 9.42 6.14
N ASN A 81 24.16 8.11 6.35
CA ASN A 81 25.33 7.36 6.84
C ASN A 81 25.94 6.49 5.72
N ASP A 82 25.64 6.83 4.47
CA ASP A 82 26.11 6.14 3.27
C ASP A 82 26.71 7.13 2.25
N PRO A 83 27.51 6.64 1.27
CA PRO A 83 28.10 7.49 0.25
C PRO A 83 27.16 7.78 -0.93
N LEU A 84 25.88 7.38 -0.89
CA LEU A 84 24.94 7.61 -1.99
C LEU A 84 24.48 9.07 -2.00
N PRO A 85 24.05 9.62 -3.16
CA PRO A 85 23.58 11.00 -3.25
C PRO A 85 22.45 11.30 -2.26
N ALA A 86 22.45 12.48 -1.63
CA ALA A 86 21.41 12.87 -0.67
C ALA A 86 19.98 12.79 -1.26
N ALA A 87 19.84 13.09 -2.57
CA ALA A 87 18.60 12.97 -3.33
C ALA A 87 18.02 11.54 -3.40
N ALA A 88 18.78 10.51 -2.97
CA ALA A 88 18.28 9.15 -2.88
C ALA A 88 17.19 8.96 -1.81
N THR A 89 16.91 9.97 -0.99
CA THR A 89 15.76 9.99 -0.09
C THR A 89 15.17 11.37 0.05
N ALA A 90 13.85 11.44 0.25
CA ALA A 90 13.14 12.69 0.50
C ALA A 90 12.06 12.50 1.56
N ILE A 91 11.91 13.48 2.44
CA ILE A 91 10.69 13.63 3.25
C ILE A 91 9.66 14.31 2.37
N ILE A 92 8.49 13.69 2.22
CA ILE A 92 7.42 14.22 1.38
C ILE A 92 6.28 14.77 2.26
N PRO A 93 5.61 15.85 1.85
CA PRO A 93 4.46 16.36 2.59
C PRO A 93 3.36 15.31 2.71
N THR A 94 2.91 15.07 3.93
CA THR A 94 1.74 14.23 4.24
C THR A 94 0.46 15.07 4.13
N PRO A 95 -0.55 14.65 3.35
CA PRO A 95 -1.77 15.43 3.16
C PRO A 95 -2.71 15.42 4.38
N THR A 96 -2.59 14.44 5.29
CA THR A 96 -3.39 14.33 6.52
C THR A 96 -2.52 13.89 7.70
N ASN A 97 -2.78 14.46 8.88
CA ASN A 97 -2.09 14.17 10.16
C ASN A 97 -0.54 14.19 10.08
N GLY A 98 0.02 15.15 9.35
CA GLY A 98 1.45 15.29 9.18
C GLY A 98 2.18 15.87 10.38
N CYS A 99 3.37 15.36 10.67
CA CYS A 99 4.27 16.04 11.60
C CYS A 99 4.76 17.35 10.98
N VAL A 100 4.33 18.48 11.52
CA VAL A 100 4.72 19.81 11.03
C VAL A 100 5.87 20.36 11.88
N ILE A 101 6.97 20.74 11.25
CA ILE A 101 8.11 21.37 11.94
C ILE A 101 7.65 22.69 12.57
N GLY A 102 8.01 22.91 13.83
CA GLY A 102 7.61 24.06 14.63
C GLY A 102 6.27 23.89 15.36
N SER A 103 5.50 22.85 15.05
CA SER A 103 4.21 22.57 15.70
C SER A 103 4.36 21.77 17.00
N PHE A 104 3.29 21.75 17.79
CA PHE A 104 3.18 20.96 19.02
C PHE A 104 2.33 19.71 18.79
N LEU A 105 2.84 18.56 19.20
CA LEU A 105 2.13 17.29 19.25
C LEU A 105 1.53 17.11 20.66
N ALA A 106 0.20 17.00 20.73
CA ALA A 106 -0.52 16.88 22.01
C ALA A 106 -0.15 15.58 22.78
N PRO A 107 -0.36 15.51 24.11
CA PRO A 107 -0.12 14.30 24.89
C PRO A 107 -0.84 13.08 24.31
N GLY A 108 -0.12 11.99 24.07
CA GLY A 108 -0.69 10.75 23.51
C GLY A 108 -1.03 10.79 22.02
N ALA A 109 -0.96 11.96 21.37
CA ALA A 109 -1.27 12.11 19.95
C ALA A 109 -0.16 11.53 19.06
N THR A 110 -0.52 11.24 17.82
CA THR A 110 0.39 10.74 16.79
C THR A 110 0.38 11.64 15.58
N CYS A 111 1.52 11.74 14.90
CA CYS A 111 1.63 12.38 13.59
C CYS A 111 2.49 11.52 12.66
N ASN A 112 2.29 11.69 11.37
CA ASN A 112 2.92 10.88 10.32
C ASN A 112 4.04 11.65 9.62
N ILE A 113 5.11 10.94 9.26
CA ILE A 113 6.23 11.43 8.46
C ILE A 113 6.37 10.48 7.28
N SER A 114 6.05 10.95 6.08
CA SER A 114 6.22 10.18 4.85
C SER A 114 7.64 10.34 4.30
N LEU A 115 8.27 9.21 3.99
CA LEU A 115 9.61 9.12 3.45
C LEU A 115 9.57 8.41 2.10
N GLN A 116 10.24 8.98 1.10
CA GLN A 116 10.47 8.38 -0.21
C GLN A 116 11.95 7.98 -0.32
N LEU A 117 12.23 6.79 -0.83
CA LEU A 117 13.55 6.30 -1.21
C LEU A 117 13.60 6.16 -2.73
N LEU A 118 14.63 6.73 -3.35
CA LEU A 118 14.90 6.68 -4.79
C LEU A 118 16.41 6.57 -5.04
N PRO A 119 17.06 5.45 -4.73
CA PRO A 119 18.49 5.33 -4.91
C PRO A 119 18.86 5.36 -6.40
N LEU A 120 19.64 6.37 -6.79
CA LEU A 120 20.08 6.60 -8.17
C LEU A 120 21.40 5.90 -8.53
N ALA A 121 22.06 5.27 -7.54
CA ALA A 121 23.31 4.54 -7.69
C ALA A 121 23.29 3.26 -6.86
N ALA A 122 23.94 2.21 -7.37
CA ALA A 122 24.16 0.98 -6.62
C ALA A 122 25.17 1.21 -5.48
N GLY A 123 25.01 0.48 -4.37
CA GLY A 123 25.87 0.61 -3.19
C GLY A 123 25.14 0.31 -1.89
N THR A 124 25.85 0.43 -0.77
CA THR A 124 25.24 0.27 0.56
C THR A 124 24.39 1.48 0.87
N PHE A 125 23.13 1.26 1.23
CA PHE A 125 22.21 2.27 1.72
C PHE A 125 22.14 2.19 3.23
N ASN A 126 22.33 3.31 3.92
CA ASN A 126 22.28 3.40 5.38
C ASN A 126 21.82 4.80 5.79
N ARG A 127 20.53 4.96 6.04
CA ARG A 127 19.93 6.25 6.40
C ARG A 127 19.02 6.14 7.60
N VAL A 128 18.97 7.22 8.37
CA VAL A 128 18.18 7.28 9.61
C VAL A 128 17.27 8.50 9.57
N LEU A 129 15.97 8.30 9.73
CA LEU A 129 15.04 9.42 9.98
C LEU A 129 15.25 9.92 11.41
N GLN A 130 15.50 11.22 11.56
CA GLN A 130 15.72 11.86 12.85
C GLN A 130 14.70 12.97 13.10
N VAL A 131 14.17 12.98 14.32
CA VAL A 131 13.26 14.02 14.79
C VAL A 131 13.86 14.69 16.02
N GLY A 132 14.01 16.01 15.96
CA GLY A 132 14.40 16.83 17.10
C GLY A 132 13.17 17.33 17.85
N ILE A 133 13.19 17.25 19.18
CA ILE A 133 12.07 17.67 20.04
C ILE A 133 12.55 18.56 21.20
N ASP A 134 11.63 19.24 21.88
CA ASP A 134 11.93 20.19 22.96
C ASP A 134 11.92 19.58 24.37
N THR A 135 11.97 18.25 24.47
CA THR A 135 12.02 17.53 25.75
C THR A 135 13.43 17.07 26.11
N ARG A 136 13.55 16.19 27.11
CA ARG A 136 14.83 15.59 27.52
C ARG A 136 15.43 14.69 26.44
N GLN A 137 14.58 14.13 25.57
CA GLN A 137 14.97 13.28 24.44
C GLN A 137 15.19 14.15 23.19
N VAL A 138 16.08 15.13 23.30
CA VAL A 138 16.38 16.22 22.33
C VAL A 138 16.42 15.75 20.86
N GLN A 139 16.79 14.49 20.63
CA GLN A 139 16.76 13.83 19.33
C GLN A 139 16.21 12.39 19.46
N ILE A 140 15.45 11.98 18.45
CA ILE A 140 14.89 10.63 18.30
C ILE A 140 15.25 10.10 16.92
N ASP A 141 15.85 8.92 16.90
CA ASP A 141 16.23 8.23 15.68
C ASP A 141 15.23 7.08 15.43
N ALA A 142 14.71 7.01 14.21
CA ALA A 142 13.95 5.86 13.77
C ALA A 142 14.89 4.67 13.53
N PRO A 143 14.36 3.43 13.40
CA PRO A 143 15.16 2.31 12.95
C PRO A 143 15.88 2.64 11.63
N ALA A 144 17.17 2.32 11.57
CA ALA A 144 17.99 2.59 10.40
C ALA A 144 17.47 1.81 9.19
N ILE A 145 17.44 2.48 8.05
CA ILE A 145 17.14 1.89 6.76
C ILE A 145 18.47 1.40 6.20
N THR A 146 18.73 0.10 6.35
CA THR A 146 19.96 -0.53 5.85
C THR A 146 19.62 -1.56 4.80
N SER A 147 20.15 -1.39 3.58
CA SER A 147 19.93 -2.33 2.48
C SER A 147 21.05 -2.19 1.44
N LEU A 148 21.22 -3.20 0.58
CA LEU A 148 22.08 -3.08 -0.59
C LEU A 148 21.24 -2.59 -1.77
N VAL A 149 21.63 -1.47 -2.37
CA VAL A 149 21.08 -1.05 -3.65
C VAL A 149 21.76 -1.85 -4.75
N SER A 150 20.99 -2.70 -5.42
CA SER A 150 21.46 -3.47 -6.57
C SER A 150 20.82 -2.98 -7.87
N LEU A 151 21.47 -3.30 -8.99
CA LEU A 151 20.80 -3.27 -10.29
C LEU A 151 19.73 -4.37 -10.24
N CYS A 152 18.46 -4.00 -10.38
CA CYS A 152 17.38 -4.97 -10.41
C CYS A 152 17.61 -5.91 -11.59
N SER A 153 18.01 -7.16 -11.33
CA SER A 153 17.96 -8.18 -12.36
C SER A 153 16.48 -8.45 -12.63
N THR A 154 15.98 -8.06 -13.80
CA THR A 154 14.78 -8.71 -14.33
C THR A 154 15.14 -10.18 -14.53
N PRO A 155 14.47 -11.15 -13.89
CA PRO A 155 14.82 -12.55 -14.09
C PRO A 155 14.53 -12.93 -15.54
N SER A 156 15.56 -13.35 -16.28
CA SER A 156 15.37 -14.18 -17.46
C SER A 156 14.98 -15.59 -16.98
N PRO A 157 14.00 -16.28 -17.60
CA PRO A 157 13.54 -17.56 -17.11
C PRO A 157 14.59 -18.64 -17.39
N LEU A 158 15.06 -19.33 -16.34
CA LEU A 158 15.83 -20.57 -16.44
C LEU A 158 15.20 -21.65 -15.55
N PRO A 159 15.22 -22.93 -15.98
CA PRO A 159 14.47 -24.03 -15.36
C PRO A 159 15.14 -24.51 -14.06
N PRO A 160 14.39 -25.13 -13.12
CA PRO A 160 14.91 -25.44 -11.79
C PRO A 160 15.70 -26.77 -11.76
N PRO A 161 16.83 -26.84 -11.03
CA PRO A 161 17.39 -28.09 -10.50
C PRO A 161 17.08 -28.25 -8.99
N ASP A 162 17.06 -29.53 -8.58
CA ASP A 162 16.49 -30.11 -7.35
C ASP A 162 16.97 -29.53 -6.01
N PHE A 163 16.03 -29.38 -5.06
CA PHE A 163 16.30 -29.04 -3.66
C PHE A 163 16.10 -30.25 -2.73
N ILE A 164 17.10 -30.48 -1.88
CA ILE A 164 17.08 -31.43 -0.74
C ILE A 164 16.15 -30.87 0.36
N PRO A 165 15.30 -31.70 1.01
CA PRO A 165 14.27 -31.21 1.94
C PRO A 165 14.81 -30.95 3.36
N PRO A 166 14.30 -29.93 4.08
CA PRO A 166 14.36 -29.87 5.54
C PRO A 166 13.13 -30.54 6.20
N VAL A 167 13.35 -30.91 7.46
CA VAL A 167 12.59 -31.80 8.37
C VAL A 167 11.06 -31.61 8.42
N PRO A 168 10.24 -32.68 8.56
CA PRO A 168 8.78 -32.61 8.51
C PRO A 168 8.19 -31.96 9.77
N VAL A 169 7.44 -30.88 9.56
CA VAL A 169 6.41 -30.40 10.50
C VAL A 169 5.10 -31.11 10.14
N PRO A 170 4.33 -31.65 11.10
CA PRO A 170 3.10 -32.40 10.79
C PRO A 170 2.08 -31.52 10.03
N PRO A 171 1.36 -32.08 9.05
CA PRO A 171 0.51 -31.31 8.15
C PRO A 171 -0.70 -30.74 8.87
N VAL A 172 -0.87 -29.42 8.78
CA VAL A 172 -2.19 -28.79 8.85
C VAL A 172 -2.86 -29.05 7.49
N PRO A 173 -4.00 -29.78 7.43
CA PRO A 173 -4.70 -29.99 6.17
C PRO A 173 -5.27 -28.68 5.64
N GLY A 174 -4.89 -28.31 4.43
CA GLY A 174 -5.46 -27.17 3.69
C GLY A 174 -4.45 -26.07 3.40
N PHE A 175 -3.55 -26.29 2.45
CA PHE A 175 -2.94 -25.19 1.72
C PHE A 175 -4.05 -24.59 0.84
N PRO A 176 -4.50 -23.34 1.04
CA PRO A 176 -5.32 -22.67 0.05
C PRO A 176 -4.43 -22.35 -1.17
N PRO A 177 -4.99 -22.35 -2.39
CA PRO A 177 -4.27 -21.91 -3.57
C PRO A 177 -3.79 -20.47 -3.34
N THR A 178 -2.53 -20.21 -3.66
CA THR A 178 -2.02 -18.84 -3.80
C THR A 178 -2.84 -18.20 -4.91
N VAL A 179 -3.74 -17.29 -4.54
CA VAL A 179 -4.40 -16.36 -5.45
C VAL A 179 -3.28 -15.63 -6.23
N PRO A 180 -3.49 -15.28 -7.51
CA PRO A 180 -2.51 -14.55 -8.29
C PRO A 180 -1.98 -13.40 -7.46
N GLY A 181 -0.65 -13.29 -7.42
CA GLY A 181 0.01 -12.13 -6.84
C GLY A 181 -0.63 -10.85 -7.39
N ALA A 182 -0.47 -9.76 -6.63
CA ALA A 182 -1.01 -8.45 -6.97
C ALA A 182 -0.88 -8.16 -8.49
N PRO A 183 -1.89 -7.53 -9.13
CA PRO A 183 -1.97 -7.37 -10.58
C PRO A 183 -0.64 -6.90 -11.21
N PRO A 184 -0.31 -7.28 -12.46
CA PRO A 184 0.92 -6.81 -13.09
C PRO A 184 1.10 -5.28 -13.03
N GLN A 185 2.36 -4.83 -12.88
CA GLN A 185 2.71 -3.44 -12.56
C GLN A 185 2.00 -2.32 -13.35
N PRO A 186 1.73 -2.46 -14.66
CA PRO A 186 1.03 -1.42 -15.42
C PRO A 186 -0.44 -1.27 -15.02
N LEU A 187 -1.08 -2.34 -14.53
CA LEU A 187 -2.44 -2.30 -13.99
C LEU A 187 -2.53 -1.47 -12.70
N PHE A 188 -1.44 -1.33 -11.93
CA PHE A 188 -1.47 -0.51 -10.71
C PHE A 188 -1.68 0.98 -11.00
N SER A 189 -1.40 1.43 -12.22
CA SER A 189 -1.62 2.82 -12.61
C SER A 189 -3.07 3.11 -13.01
N THR A 190 -3.84 2.10 -13.46
CA THR A 190 -5.20 2.30 -13.99
C THR A 190 -6.29 2.03 -12.97
N SER A 191 -7.07 3.06 -12.69
CA SER A 191 -8.19 3.02 -11.73
C SER A 191 -9.51 2.73 -12.41
N ILE A 192 -9.69 3.30 -13.60
CA ILE A 192 -10.87 3.09 -14.43
C ILE A 192 -10.40 2.52 -15.76
N LEU A 193 -10.97 1.38 -16.16
CA LEU A 193 -10.85 0.85 -17.51
C LEU A 193 -12.26 0.66 -18.08
N GLY A 194 -12.59 1.35 -19.16
CA GLY A 194 -13.80 1.13 -19.94
C GLY A 194 -13.49 0.59 -21.33
N ALA A 195 -14.47 -0.08 -21.95
CA ALA A 195 -14.31 -0.59 -23.30
C ALA A 195 -15.14 0.15 -24.34
N SER A 196 -16.41 0.43 -24.07
CA SER A 196 -17.30 1.12 -25.01
C SER A 196 -17.31 2.64 -24.80
N THR A 197 -17.48 3.08 -23.55
CA THR A 197 -17.48 4.50 -23.15
C THR A 197 -17.19 4.62 -21.66
N VAL A 198 -16.70 5.78 -21.22
CA VAL A 198 -16.72 6.19 -19.81
C VAL A 198 -17.58 7.45 -19.69
N THR A 199 -18.57 7.42 -18.81
CA THR A 199 -19.48 8.55 -18.60
C THR A 199 -19.46 8.97 -17.14
N ASN A 200 -19.46 10.27 -16.90
CA ASN A 200 -19.53 10.85 -15.56
C ASN A 200 -20.61 11.93 -15.46
N THR A 201 -21.32 11.96 -14.34
CA THR A 201 -22.17 13.07 -13.89
C THR A 201 -21.63 13.62 -12.58
N GLY A 202 -21.64 14.94 -12.38
CA GLY A 202 -21.21 15.55 -11.12
C GLY A 202 -19.69 15.46 -10.83
N PRO A 203 -19.25 15.94 -9.65
CA PRO A 203 -17.84 16.12 -9.32
C PRO A 203 -17.17 14.82 -8.86
N THR A 204 -17.00 13.87 -9.78
CA THR A 204 -16.24 12.64 -9.51
C THR A 204 -14.74 12.93 -9.42
N LEU A 205 -14.07 12.28 -8.46
CA LEU A 205 -12.62 12.27 -8.35
C LEU A 205 -12.07 10.87 -8.64
N VAL A 206 -11.25 10.75 -9.69
CA VAL A 206 -10.50 9.54 -10.01
C VAL A 206 -9.03 9.80 -9.70
N ASN A 207 -8.46 9.04 -8.78
CA ASN A 207 -7.02 9.03 -8.54
C ASN A 207 -6.39 7.91 -9.36
N GLY A 208 -5.38 8.18 -10.19
CA GLY A 208 -4.80 7.22 -11.16
C GLY A 208 -5.39 7.35 -12.57
N ASN A 209 -4.95 6.51 -13.50
CA ASN A 209 -5.33 6.60 -14.91
C ASN A 209 -6.78 6.20 -15.15
N LEU A 210 -7.38 6.85 -16.15
CA LEU A 210 -8.66 6.49 -16.76
C LEU A 210 -8.37 6.05 -18.19
N ASP A 211 -8.51 4.76 -18.44
CA ASP A 211 -8.25 4.14 -19.73
C ASP A 211 -9.56 3.76 -20.43
N LEU A 212 -9.62 4.01 -21.73
CA LEU A 212 -10.75 3.61 -22.59
C LEU A 212 -10.22 2.99 -23.88
N THR A 213 -10.63 1.75 -24.16
CA THR A 213 -10.33 1.08 -25.45
C THR A 213 -11.23 -0.14 -25.73
N PRO A 214 -11.75 -0.35 -26.95
CA PRO A 214 -11.52 0.41 -28.19
C PRO A 214 -12.45 1.63 -28.38
N GLY A 215 -13.26 1.96 -27.37
CA GLY A 215 -14.16 3.12 -27.39
C GLY A 215 -13.41 4.45 -27.51
N SER A 216 -14.10 5.48 -27.97
CA SER A 216 -13.51 6.81 -28.21
C SER A 216 -14.08 7.93 -27.34
N SER A 217 -15.09 7.63 -26.51
CA SER A 217 -15.85 8.64 -25.77
C SER A 217 -15.63 8.55 -24.26
N VAL A 218 -15.02 9.58 -23.69
CA VAL A 218 -15.00 9.86 -22.25
C VAL A 218 -15.73 11.19 -22.04
N THR A 219 -16.84 11.19 -21.30
CA THR A 219 -17.69 12.39 -21.10
C THR A 219 -17.87 12.72 -19.63
N GLY A 220 -18.01 14.00 -19.30
CA GLY A 220 -18.22 14.46 -17.92
C GLY A 220 -16.93 14.71 -17.14
N PHE A 221 -15.79 14.79 -17.82
CA PHE A 221 -14.50 15.23 -17.28
C PHE A 221 -14.04 16.47 -18.06
N PRO A 222 -14.42 17.70 -17.67
CA PRO A 222 -15.06 18.13 -16.40
C PRO A 222 -16.60 17.94 -16.31
N PRO A 223 -17.23 18.05 -15.10
CA PRO A 223 -16.64 18.45 -13.81
C PRO A 223 -15.91 17.33 -13.06
N GLY A 224 -15.97 16.09 -13.54
CA GLY A 224 -15.10 15.03 -13.03
C GLY A 224 -13.63 15.38 -13.23
N VAL A 225 -12.78 14.93 -12.31
CA VAL A 225 -11.35 15.21 -12.33
C VAL A 225 -10.57 13.90 -12.20
N VAL A 226 -9.53 13.77 -13.02
CA VAL A 226 -8.49 12.75 -12.86
C VAL A 226 -7.27 13.41 -12.20
N ILE A 227 -6.77 12.83 -11.10
CA ILE A 227 -5.57 13.26 -10.39
C ILE A 227 -4.54 12.13 -10.37
N ASN A 228 -3.25 12.48 -10.28
CA ASN A 228 -2.14 11.51 -10.26
C ASN A 228 -2.18 10.48 -11.40
N GLY A 229 -2.73 10.87 -12.55
CA GLY A 229 -2.94 10.01 -13.71
C GLY A 229 -3.36 10.82 -14.92
N ALA A 230 -3.65 10.12 -16.01
CA ALA A 230 -4.09 10.69 -17.27
C ALA A 230 -5.35 10.00 -17.79
N ILE A 231 -6.05 10.68 -18.69
CA ILE A 231 -7.11 10.08 -19.52
C ILE A 231 -6.45 9.53 -20.79
N ASN A 232 -6.49 8.21 -20.97
CA ASN A 232 -5.93 7.50 -22.10
C ASN A 232 -7.06 6.90 -22.97
N ILE A 233 -7.22 7.38 -24.19
CA ILE A 233 -8.27 6.91 -25.11
C ILE A 233 -7.59 6.27 -26.32
N ASN A 234 -7.86 4.98 -26.57
CA ASN A 234 -7.40 4.24 -27.75
C ASN A 234 -5.88 4.34 -28.05
N ASN A 235 -5.06 4.58 -27.03
CA ASN A 235 -3.61 4.65 -27.18
C ASN A 235 -2.96 3.31 -26.78
N ALA A 236 -1.64 3.22 -26.96
CA ALA A 236 -0.87 2.02 -26.64
C ALA A 236 -0.98 1.63 -25.15
N HIS A 237 -1.05 2.61 -24.25
CA HIS A 237 -1.22 2.37 -22.82
C HIS A 237 -2.56 1.71 -22.52
N ALA A 238 -3.68 2.34 -22.90
CA ALA A 238 -5.02 1.80 -22.69
C ALA A 238 -5.19 0.41 -23.30
N THR A 239 -4.64 0.19 -24.50
CA THR A 239 -4.64 -1.12 -25.17
C THR A 239 -3.87 -2.17 -24.38
N GLY A 240 -2.68 -1.82 -23.88
CA GLY A 240 -1.89 -2.68 -23.00
C GLY A 240 -2.63 -3.02 -21.70
N THR A 241 -3.23 -2.02 -21.04
CA THR A 241 -4.03 -2.20 -19.83
C THR A 241 -5.18 -3.17 -20.07
N LYS A 242 -5.94 -3.03 -21.17
CA LYS A 242 -7.05 -3.94 -21.47
C LYS A 242 -6.61 -5.38 -21.69
N ILE A 243 -5.50 -5.60 -22.37
CA ILE A 243 -4.94 -6.95 -22.57
C ILE A 243 -4.59 -7.56 -21.21
N GLN A 244 -3.94 -6.80 -20.34
CA GLN A 244 -3.55 -7.27 -19.01
C GLN A 244 -4.75 -7.52 -18.09
N ALA A 245 -5.76 -6.64 -18.10
CA ALA A 245 -6.98 -6.83 -17.33
C ALA A 245 -7.75 -8.07 -17.82
N SER A 246 -7.80 -8.30 -19.14
CA SER A 246 -8.44 -9.51 -19.70
C SER A 246 -7.69 -10.80 -19.30
N ALA A 247 -6.35 -10.74 -19.25
CA ALA A 247 -5.53 -11.85 -18.76
C ALA A 247 -5.77 -12.10 -17.26
N TYR A 248 -5.83 -11.04 -16.46
CA TYR A 248 -6.13 -11.10 -15.03
C TYR A 248 -7.51 -11.70 -14.76
N PHE A 249 -8.56 -11.25 -15.46
CA PHE A 249 -9.90 -11.86 -15.39
C PHE A 249 -9.87 -13.35 -15.69
N THR A 250 -9.12 -13.76 -16.73
CA THR A 250 -8.98 -15.17 -17.11
C THR A 250 -8.30 -15.96 -16.00
N GLU A 251 -7.25 -15.40 -15.40
CA GLU A 251 -6.50 -16.00 -14.29
C GLU A 251 -7.38 -16.18 -13.05
N LEU A 252 -8.09 -15.13 -12.63
CA LEU A 252 -9.05 -15.19 -11.52
C LEU A 252 -10.12 -16.27 -11.75
N ASN A 253 -10.64 -16.37 -12.98
CA ASN A 253 -11.63 -17.39 -13.30
C ASN A 253 -11.05 -18.82 -13.38
N GLY A 254 -9.75 -18.95 -13.63
CA GLY A 254 -9.02 -20.22 -13.59
C GLY A 254 -8.78 -20.78 -12.19
N LEU A 255 -8.93 -19.97 -11.13
CA LEU A 255 -8.70 -20.42 -9.76
C LEU A 255 -9.73 -21.46 -9.31
N ALA A 256 -9.25 -22.48 -8.59
CA ALA A 256 -10.10 -23.46 -7.93
C ALA A 256 -10.92 -22.80 -6.81
N CYS A 257 -12.20 -23.14 -6.73
CA CYS A 257 -13.08 -22.64 -5.70
C CYS A 257 -12.73 -23.28 -4.33
N ASN A 258 -12.46 -22.46 -3.32
CA ASN A 258 -12.40 -22.93 -1.94
C ASN A 258 -13.81 -23.10 -1.37
N PHE A 259 -14.70 -22.17 -1.72
CA PHE A 259 -16.07 -22.12 -1.24
C PHE A 259 -17.00 -21.92 -2.43
N SER A 260 -17.97 -22.82 -2.61
CA SER A 260 -18.91 -22.78 -3.73
C SER A 260 -20.34 -22.54 -3.22
N PHE A 261 -21.05 -21.65 -3.91
CA PHE A 261 -22.38 -21.16 -3.55
C PHE A 261 -23.33 -21.41 -4.73
N GLY A 262 -24.46 -22.05 -4.44
CA GLY A 262 -25.43 -22.46 -5.45
C GLY A 262 -26.23 -21.29 -6.02
N PRO A 263 -27.08 -21.53 -7.05
CA PRO A 263 -27.84 -20.46 -7.70
C PRO A 263 -28.74 -19.60 -6.79
N GLY A 264 -29.12 -20.11 -5.60
CA GLY A 264 -29.92 -19.36 -4.60
C GLY A 264 -29.09 -18.61 -3.54
N ASP A 265 -27.80 -18.90 -3.43
CA ASP A 265 -26.90 -18.31 -2.43
C ASP A 265 -26.34 -16.99 -2.95
N THR A 266 -27.18 -15.97 -3.04
CA THR A 266 -26.85 -14.72 -3.75
C THR A 266 -26.32 -13.62 -2.84
N VAL A 267 -26.30 -13.81 -1.52
CA VAL A 267 -25.93 -12.74 -0.58
C VAL A 267 -24.58 -13.03 0.07
N ILE A 268 -23.68 -12.06 -0.03
CA ILE A 268 -22.41 -12.05 0.68
C ILE A 268 -22.65 -11.51 2.09
N THR A 269 -22.33 -12.31 3.11
CA THR A 269 -22.61 -11.97 4.52
C THR A 269 -21.33 -11.98 5.35
N GLN A 270 -21.34 -11.23 6.45
CA GLN A 270 -20.24 -11.24 7.42
C GLN A 270 -20.00 -12.64 7.99
N THR A 271 -21.08 -13.37 8.30
CA THR A 271 -20.99 -14.73 8.86
C THR A 271 -20.24 -15.66 7.90
N MET A 272 -20.51 -15.56 6.60
CA MET A 272 -19.81 -16.35 5.59
C MET A 272 -18.31 -16.03 5.57
N LEU A 273 -17.92 -14.74 5.52
CA LEU A 273 -16.49 -14.38 5.50
C LEU A 273 -15.76 -14.73 6.81
N ASN A 274 -16.42 -14.59 7.97
CA ASN A 274 -15.83 -14.96 9.26
C ASN A 274 -15.63 -16.48 9.38
N THR A 275 -16.54 -17.27 8.82
CA THR A 275 -16.47 -18.74 8.90
C THR A 275 -15.39 -19.29 7.98
N ASN A 276 -15.26 -18.72 6.78
CA ASN A 276 -14.46 -19.28 5.71
C ASN A 276 -13.07 -18.63 5.56
N GLY A 277 -12.90 -17.39 6.02
CA GLY A 277 -11.61 -16.69 5.96
C GLY A 277 -11.14 -16.38 4.52
N PRO A 278 -9.87 -16.03 4.31
CA PRO A 278 -9.33 -15.73 2.98
C PRO A 278 -9.43 -16.91 2.02
N GLY A 279 -9.64 -16.64 0.73
CA GLY A 279 -9.73 -17.67 -0.31
C GLY A 279 -10.61 -17.29 -1.49
N VAL A 280 -10.95 -18.30 -2.30
CA VAL A 280 -11.73 -18.17 -3.53
C VAL A 280 -13.19 -18.57 -3.29
N TYR A 281 -14.08 -17.61 -3.41
CA TYR A 281 -15.53 -17.71 -3.23
C TYR A 281 -16.22 -17.72 -4.60
N CYS A 282 -16.96 -18.78 -4.91
CA CYS A 282 -17.57 -18.99 -6.22
C CYS A 282 -19.09 -18.98 -6.15
N PHE A 283 -19.69 -17.96 -6.73
CA PHE A 283 -21.13 -17.80 -6.88
C PHE A 283 -21.55 -18.22 -8.29
N ALA A 284 -22.40 -19.22 -8.41
CA ALA A 284 -22.87 -19.69 -9.71
C ALA A 284 -23.76 -18.67 -10.44
N SER A 285 -24.43 -17.78 -9.70
CA SER A 285 -25.37 -16.78 -10.21
C SER A 285 -24.92 -15.36 -9.86
N SER A 286 -25.85 -14.49 -9.48
CA SER A 286 -25.56 -13.13 -8.99
C SER A 286 -25.07 -13.15 -7.55
N ALA A 287 -24.27 -12.16 -7.18
CA ALA A 287 -23.91 -11.89 -5.79
C ALA A 287 -24.31 -10.46 -5.38
N GLN A 288 -24.69 -10.30 -4.13
CA GLN A 288 -25.11 -9.04 -3.55
C GLN A 288 -24.49 -8.83 -2.18
N ILE A 289 -23.96 -7.63 -1.94
CA ILE A 289 -23.60 -7.16 -0.60
C ILE A 289 -24.78 -6.34 -0.07
N ALA A 290 -25.70 -7.01 0.63
CA ALA A 290 -26.97 -6.43 1.08
C ALA A 290 -26.83 -5.60 2.38
N SER A 291 -25.79 -5.85 3.17
CA SER A 291 -25.51 -5.18 4.43
C SER A 291 -24.00 -4.96 4.61
N ASN A 292 -23.62 -4.18 5.63
CA ASN A 292 -22.21 -3.87 5.90
C ASN A 292 -21.38 -5.15 6.04
N LEU A 293 -20.16 -5.09 5.50
CA LEU A 293 -19.27 -6.23 5.38
C LEU A 293 -17.84 -5.82 5.76
N ASN A 294 -17.19 -6.63 6.58
CA ASN A 294 -15.77 -6.49 6.88
C ASN A 294 -14.99 -7.65 6.25
N ILE A 295 -14.07 -7.34 5.35
CA ILE A 295 -13.12 -8.27 4.76
C ILE A 295 -11.87 -8.26 5.64
N ALA A 296 -11.76 -9.24 6.53
CA ALA A 296 -10.66 -9.36 7.47
C ALA A 296 -9.57 -10.27 6.92
N GLY A 297 -8.34 -9.77 6.81
CA GLY A 297 -7.21 -10.57 6.36
C GLY A 297 -5.88 -9.94 6.77
N LEU A 298 -4.86 -10.77 6.89
CA LEU A 298 -3.49 -10.33 7.13
C LEU A 298 -2.82 -9.86 5.83
N LEU A 299 -1.68 -9.17 5.97
CA LEU A 299 -0.82 -8.86 4.82
C LEU A 299 -0.48 -10.13 4.03
N GLY A 300 -0.57 -10.04 2.71
CA GLY A 300 -0.33 -11.16 1.80
C GLY A 300 -1.49 -12.15 1.67
N GLN A 301 -2.54 -12.05 2.51
CA GLN A 301 -3.78 -12.81 2.29
C GLN A 301 -4.65 -12.13 1.26
N SER A 302 -5.53 -12.92 0.64
CA SER A 302 -6.31 -12.50 -0.52
C SER A 302 -7.71 -13.09 -0.50
N TYR A 303 -8.63 -12.32 -1.07
CA TYR A 303 -10.01 -12.75 -1.34
C TYR A 303 -10.27 -12.66 -2.83
N THR A 304 -10.76 -13.75 -3.42
CA THR A 304 -11.27 -13.71 -4.79
C THR A 304 -12.72 -14.11 -4.80
N PHE A 305 -13.57 -13.24 -5.34
CA PHE A 305 -14.98 -13.50 -5.56
C PHE A 305 -15.21 -13.72 -7.05
N LYS A 306 -15.51 -14.97 -7.42
CA LYS A 306 -15.93 -15.36 -8.78
C LYS A 306 -17.45 -15.36 -8.81
N ILE A 307 -18.04 -14.50 -9.63
CA ILE A 307 -19.49 -14.31 -9.69
C ILE A 307 -19.95 -14.60 -11.11
N GLY A 308 -20.77 -15.62 -11.30
CA GLY A 308 -21.22 -16.06 -12.63
C GLY A 308 -22.04 -15.01 -13.37
N SER A 309 -22.71 -14.10 -12.65
CA SER A 309 -23.55 -13.05 -13.21
C SER A 309 -23.23 -11.68 -12.61
N THR A 310 -24.22 -10.97 -12.06
CA THR A 310 -24.09 -9.58 -11.62
C THR A 310 -23.61 -9.47 -10.19
N LEU A 311 -22.78 -8.46 -9.91
CA LEU A 311 -22.44 -8.03 -8.55
C LEU A 311 -23.23 -6.75 -8.20
N THR A 312 -23.85 -6.69 -7.03
CA THR A 312 -24.55 -5.49 -6.56
C THR A 312 -24.22 -5.15 -5.11
N THR A 313 -24.26 -3.87 -4.75
CA THR A 313 -24.29 -3.43 -3.35
C THR A 313 -25.60 -2.72 -3.03
N GLY A 314 -26.05 -2.87 -1.78
CA GLY A 314 -27.15 -2.07 -1.25
C GLY A 314 -26.81 -0.57 -1.16
N VAL A 315 -27.85 0.26 -1.09
CA VAL A 315 -27.70 1.70 -0.84
C VAL A 315 -27.08 1.93 0.54
N GLY A 316 -26.04 2.76 0.60
CA GLY A 316 -25.35 3.09 1.86
C GLY A 316 -24.58 1.94 2.50
N THR A 317 -24.46 0.79 1.83
CA THR A 317 -23.69 -0.34 2.35
C THR A 317 -22.21 0.03 2.46
N ILE A 318 -21.60 -0.28 3.60
CA ILE A 318 -20.18 -0.02 3.86
C ILE A 318 -19.43 -1.34 3.90
N VAL A 319 -18.52 -1.51 2.94
CA VAL A 319 -17.47 -2.53 3.00
C VAL A 319 -16.24 -1.93 3.68
N THR A 320 -15.69 -2.60 4.68
CA THR A 320 -14.43 -2.24 5.35
C THR A 320 -13.41 -3.35 5.20
N THR A 321 -12.13 -3.01 5.35
CA THR A 321 -11.04 -3.98 5.49
C THR A 321 -10.45 -3.92 6.90
N SER A 322 -9.92 -5.04 7.38
CA SER A 322 -9.25 -5.11 8.68
C SER A 322 -8.13 -6.16 8.68
N GLY A 323 -7.23 -6.10 9.65
CA GLY A 323 -6.11 -7.04 9.77
C GLY A 323 -4.89 -6.74 8.89
N GLY A 324 -4.96 -5.69 8.05
CA GLY A 324 -3.86 -5.27 7.17
C GLY A 324 -3.93 -5.82 5.75
N ILE A 325 -5.04 -6.44 5.34
CA ILE A 325 -5.25 -6.82 3.95
C ILE A 325 -5.24 -5.59 3.04
N LEU A 326 -4.54 -5.72 1.90
CA LEU A 326 -4.45 -4.69 0.88
C LEU A 326 -5.66 -4.76 -0.06
N ASN A 327 -6.12 -3.61 -0.54
CA ASN A 327 -7.21 -3.56 -1.52
C ASN A 327 -6.84 -4.32 -2.81
N ASP A 328 -5.58 -4.28 -3.22
CA ASP A 328 -5.09 -5.00 -4.40
C ASP A 328 -5.11 -6.54 -4.22
N ASN A 329 -5.32 -7.04 -3.00
CA ASN A 329 -5.51 -8.47 -2.73
C ASN A 329 -6.98 -8.89 -2.64
N ILE A 330 -7.91 -7.97 -2.94
CA ILE A 330 -9.36 -8.25 -2.96
C ILE A 330 -9.85 -8.11 -4.40
N SER A 331 -10.20 -9.22 -5.03
CA SER A 331 -10.54 -9.26 -6.45
C SER A 331 -11.95 -9.79 -6.68
N TRP A 332 -12.69 -9.12 -7.55
CA TRP A 332 -14.08 -9.44 -7.89
C TRP A 332 -14.17 -9.71 -9.39
N ALA A 333 -14.12 -10.98 -9.77
CA ALA A 333 -14.32 -11.42 -11.15
C ALA A 333 -15.82 -11.57 -11.41
N VAL A 334 -16.40 -10.61 -12.14
CA VAL A 334 -17.84 -10.50 -12.37
C VAL A 334 -18.17 -10.92 -13.81
N GLY A 335 -18.92 -12.01 -13.96
CA GLY A 335 -19.26 -12.63 -15.24
C GLY A 335 -20.19 -11.78 -16.12
N SER A 336 -20.81 -10.75 -15.56
CA SER A 336 -21.56 -9.75 -16.32
C SER A 336 -21.21 -8.33 -15.89
N SER A 337 -22.10 -7.65 -15.17
CA SER A 337 -21.94 -6.25 -14.75
C SER A 337 -21.93 -6.08 -13.24
N ALA A 338 -21.28 -5.04 -12.76
CA ALA A 338 -21.27 -4.65 -11.35
C ALA A 338 -22.01 -3.32 -11.14
N VAL A 339 -22.79 -3.21 -10.07
CA VAL A 339 -23.50 -1.98 -9.69
C VAL A 339 -23.25 -1.67 -8.22
N LEU A 340 -22.55 -0.58 -7.95
CA LEU A 340 -22.41 -0.05 -6.59
C LEU A 340 -23.58 0.88 -6.29
N GLY A 341 -24.34 0.57 -5.24
CA GLY A 341 -25.47 1.34 -4.76
C GLY A 341 -25.09 2.77 -4.35
N VAL A 342 -26.09 3.66 -4.33
CA VAL A 342 -25.94 5.07 -3.94
C VAL A 342 -25.26 5.17 -2.57
N GLY A 343 -24.22 6.00 -2.47
CA GLY A 343 -23.50 6.25 -1.21
C GLY A 343 -22.83 5.03 -0.58
N SER A 344 -22.63 3.94 -1.32
CA SER A 344 -21.95 2.74 -0.80
C SER A 344 -20.42 2.92 -0.80
N THR A 345 -19.73 2.24 0.11
CA THR A 345 -18.26 2.14 0.12
C THR A 345 -17.85 0.73 -0.25
N PHE A 346 -16.92 0.59 -1.19
CA PHE A 346 -16.47 -0.69 -1.72
C PHE A 346 -14.94 -0.78 -1.75
N HIS A 347 -14.40 -2.00 -1.64
CA HIS A 347 -12.97 -2.26 -1.60
C HIS A 347 -12.57 -3.33 -2.63
N GLY A 348 -11.44 -3.10 -3.30
CA GLY A 348 -10.82 -4.07 -4.19
C GLY A 348 -10.99 -3.79 -5.68
N ILE A 349 -10.58 -4.76 -6.49
CA ILE A 349 -10.52 -4.67 -7.95
C ILE A 349 -11.76 -5.34 -8.52
N ILE A 350 -12.65 -4.53 -9.11
CA ILE A 350 -13.81 -5.03 -9.85
C ILE A 350 -13.39 -5.25 -11.29
N ASP A 351 -13.33 -6.52 -11.70
CA ASP A 351 -13.05 -6.93 -13.06
C ASP A 351 -14.32 -7.55 -13.66
N ALA A 352 -15.07 -6.75 -14.40
CA ALA A 352 -16.38 -7.10 -14.92
C ALA A 352 -16.32 -7.35 -16.42
N LEU A 353 -16.90 -8.47 -16.86
CA LEU A 353 -16.91 -8.84 -18.27
C LEU A 353 -17.68 -7.82 -19.13
N ALA A 354 -18.75 -7.24 -18.60
CA ALA A 354 -19.57 -6.24 -19.27
C ALA A 354 -19.34 -4.84 -18.67
N SER A 355 -20.31 -4.27 -17.96
CA SER A 355 -20.28 -2.86 -17.52
C SER A 355 -20.12 -2.71 -16.01
N ILE A 356 -19.67 -1.54 -15.57
CA ILE A 356 -19.60 -1.15 -14.16
C ILE A 356 -20.32 0.17 -13.96
N THR A 357 -21.22 0.23 -12.99
CA THR A 357 -21.93 1.45 -12.60
C THR A 357 -21.65 1.78 -11.14
N LEU A 358 -21.12 2.96 -10.89
CA LEU A 358 -21.06 3.56 -9.57
C LEU A 358 -22.18 4.59 -9.50
N ASN A 359 -23.21 4.29 -8.71
CA ASN A 359 -24.29 5.26 -8.50
C ASN A 359 -23.81 6.45 -7.65
N ASN A 360 -24.64 7.50 -7.59
CA ASN A 360 -24.33 8.76 -6.93
C ASN A 360 -23.61 8.58 -5.58
N GLY A 361 -22.43 9.17 -5.44
CA GLY A 361 -21.71 9.26 -4.18
C GLY A 361 -21.10 7.93 -3.68
N ALA A 362 -21.15 6.85 -4.46
CA ALA A 362 -20.42 5.64 -4.13
C ALA A 362 -18.90 5.90 -4.11
N ILE A 363 -18.20 5.25 -3.18
CA ILE A 363 -16.75 5.33 -2.98
C ILE A 363 -16.15 3.97 -3.28
N LEU A 364 -15.17 3.95 -4.17
CA LEU A 364 -14.40 2.76 -4.52
C LEU A 364 -12.94 2.92 -4.08
N ASN A 365 -12.56 2.18 -3.04
CA ASN A 365 -11.17 2.00 -2.62
C ASN A 365 -10.57 0.82 -3.37
N GLY A 366 -10.23 1.07 -4.64
CA GLY A 366 -9.72 0.06 -5.56
C GLY A 366 -9.93 0.49 -7.01
N ARG A 367 -10.36 -0.44 -7.86
CA ARG A 367 -10.33 -0.28 -9.32
C ARG A 367 -11.62 -0.79 -9.96
N ALA A 368 -12.05 -0.14 -11.04
CA ALA A 368 -13.21 -0.53 -11.83
C ALA A 368 -12.80 -0.77 -13.28
N TRP A 369 -12.74 -2.04 -13.67
CA TRP A 369 -12.37 -2.49 -15.00
C TRP A 369 -13.54 -3.20 -15.69
N ALA A 370 -14.13 -2.53 -16.68
CA ALA A 370 -15.18 -3.05 -17.54
C ALA A 370 -14.57 -3.50 -18.87
N LEU A 371 -14.40 -4.82 -19.04
CA LEU A 371 -13.61 -5.39 -20.14
C LEU A 371 -14.25 -5.19 -21.52
N ASN A 372 -15.59 -5.24 -21.61
CA ASN A 372 -16.33 -5.12 -22.87
C ASN A 372 -17.43 -4.05 -22.84
N GLY A 373 -17.79 -3.54 -21.67
CA GLY A 373 -18.86 -2.56 -21.49
C GLY A 373 -18.38 -1.17 -21.12
N ALA A 374 -19.29 -0.41 -20.53
CA ALA A 374 -19.07 0.96 -20.11
C ALA A 374 -18.72 1.05 -18.62
N VAL A 375 -18.05 2.14 -18.23
CA VAL A 375 -18.00 2.58 -16.84
C VAL A 375 -18.84 3.84 -16.69
N THR A 376 -19.84 3.81 -15.80
CA THR A 376 -20.72 4.95 -15.51
C THR A 376 -20.48 5.42 -14.08
N LEU A 377 -20.25 6.73 -13.92
CA LEU A 377 -19.91 7.39 -12.66
C LEU A 377 -20.90 8.53 -12.38
N ASP A 378 -21.19 8.76 -11.11
CA ASP A 378 -21.94 9.90 -10.61
C ASP A 378 -21.37 10.37 -9.25
N SER A 379 -20.70 11.51 -9.24
CA SER A 379 -20.18 12.18 -8.04
C SER A 379 -19.38 11.25 -7.10
N ASN A 380 -18.55 10.37 -7.67
CA ASN A 380 -17.87 9.30 -6.96
C ASN A 380 -16.45 9.67 -6.50
N GLN A 381 -15.88 8.84 -5.64
CA GLN A 381 -14.44 8.81 -5.38
C GLN A 381 -13.87 7.45 -5.74
N VAL A 382 -12.83 7.42 -6.57
CA VAL A 382 -12.14 6.19 -6.97
C VAL A 382 -10.67 6.32 -6.62
N ASN A 383 -10.25 5.52 -5.65
CA ASN A 383 -8.93 5.59 -5.02
C ASN A 383 -8.25 4.21 -5.09
N PRO A 384 -7.34 3.99 -6.07
CA PRO A 384 -6.66 2.72 -6.27
C PRO A 384 -5.58 2.43 -5.22
N THR A 385 -5.33 3.33 -4.27
CA THR A 385 -4.27 3.15 -3.27
C THR A 385 -4.82 2.67 -1.93
N GLY A 386 -4.37 1.48 -1.53
CA GLY A 386 -3.58 1.38 -0.31
C GLY A 386 -2.31 0.57 -0.65
N PRO A 387 -1.08 1.06 -0.40
CA PRO A 387 -0.08 0.18 0.16
C PRO A 387 -0.47 -0.26 1.58
#